data_AF-A0A2H6AHQ0-F1
#
_entry.id   AF-A0A2H6AHQ0-F1
#
_cell.length_a   1.000
_cell.length_b   1.000
_cell.length_c   1.000
_cell.angle_alpha   90.00
_cell.angle_beta   90.00
_cell.angle_gamma   90.00
#
_symmetry.space_group_name_H-M   'P 1'
#
loop_
_entity.id
_entity.type
_entity.pdbx_description
1 polymer ?
#
loop_
_entity_poly.entity_id
_entity_poly.type
_entity_poly.pdbx_seq_one_letter_code
_entity_poly.pdbx_strand_id
1 'polypeptide(L)'
;MVKIAREVASEPDLQMRMQGIVLLGAFLKLTPYAKQANMSDEQVYAGVEKALRKYFGRRGERVIQDNMTCIKRGYNEMQEIPREIIQADAIGAAASA
;
A
#
# COMPACT_ATOMS: atom_id res chain seq x y z
N MET A 1 4.96 4.77 -3.35
CA MET A 1 4.93 3.34 -3.76
C MET A 1 6.30 2.83 -4.21
N VAL A 2 6.90 3.41 -5.25
CA VAL A 2 8.21 2.94 -5.81
C VAL A 2 9.33 2.89 -4.77
N LYS A 3 9.44 3.92 -3.91
CA LYS A 3 10.43 3.97 -2.83
C LYS A 3 10.34 2.74 -1.90
N ILE A 4 9.15 2.49 -1.34
CA ILE A 4 8.90 1.34 -0.46
C ILE A 4 9.23 0.03 -1.17
N ALA A 5 8.77 -0.13 -2.41
CA ALA A 5 9.02 -1.35 -3.19
C ALA A 5 10.51 -1.61 -3.42
N ARG A 6 11.31 -0.56 -3.68
CA ARG A 6 12.77 -0.65 -3.83
C ARG A 6 13.48 -1.00 -2.53
N GLU A 7 13.03 -0.42 -1.41
CA GLU A 7 13.64 -0.64 -0.10
C GLU A 7 13.34 -2.03 0.48
N VAL A 8 12.20 -2.62 0.12
CA VAL A 8 11.72 -3.89 0.70
C VAL A 8 11.96 -5.09 -0.21
N ALA A 9 11.95 -4.92 -1.53
CA ALA A 9 12.14 -6.05 -2.44
C ALA A 9 13.53 -6.68 -2.27
N SER A 10 13.54 -7.96 -1.91
CA SER A 10 14.77 -8.75 -1.81
C SER A 10 15.45 -8.99 -3.18
N GLU A 11 14.70 -8.85 -4.29
CA GLU A 11 15.21 -9.02 -5.65
C GLU A 11 14.72 -7.89 -6.57
N PRO A 12 15.54 -7.43 -7.55
CA PRO A 12 15.14 -6.36 -8.48
C PRO A 12 13.85 -6.66 -9.26
N ASP A 13 13.68 -7.89 -9.74
CA ASP A 13 12.52 -8.30 -10.54
C ASP A 13 11.21 -8.30 -9.74
N LEU A 14 11.30 -8.33 -8.41
CA LEU A 14 10.13 -8.27 -7.53
C LEU A 14 9.66 -6.85 -7.27
N GLN A 15 10.45 -5.81 -7.56
CA GLN A 15 10.10 -4.42 -7.26
C GLN A 15 8.77 -3.99 -7.87
N MET A 16 8.51 -4.34 -9.14
CA MET A 16 7.24 -4.01 -9.79
C MET A 16 6.05 -4.68 -9.09
N ARG A 17 6.22 -5.93 -8.65
CA ARG A 17 5.19 -6.68 -7.92
C ARG A 17 4.94 -6.09 -6.54
N MET A 18 6.00 -5.68 -5.84
CA MET A 18 5.92 -5.07 -4.51
C MET A 18 5.12 -3.76 -4.52
N GLN A 19 5.11 -3.01 -5.62
CA GLN A 19 4.27 -1.81 -5.73
C GLN A 19 2.77 -2.15 -5.60
N GLY A 20 2.32 -3.26 -6.18
CA GLY A 20 0.93 -3.72 -6.01
C GLY A 20 0.61 -4.09 -4.56
N ILE A 21 1.58 -4.62 -3.83
CA ILE A 21 1.43 -4.98 -2.41
C ILE A 21 1.41 -3.73 -1.53
N VAL A 22 2.19 -2.70 -1.87
CA VAL A 22 2.08 -1.37 -1.24
C VAL A 22 0.71 -0.74 -1.51
N LEU A 23 0.21 -0.83 -2.75
CA LEU A 23 -1.12 -0.34 -3.11
C LEU A 23 -2.22 -1.06 -2.31
N LEU A 24 -2.10 -2.37 -2.08
CA LEU A 24 -3.02 -3.11 -1.23
C LEU A 24 -3.08 -2.51 0.18
N GLY A 25 -1.94 -2.16 0.78
CA GLY A 25 -1.90 -1.46 2.07
C GLY A 25 -2.70 -0.15 2.07
N ALA A 26 -2.50 0.68 1.03
CA ALA A 26 -3.25 1.92 0.86
C ALA A 26 -4.75 1.67 0.65
N PHE A 27 -5.13 0.65 -0.12
CA PHE A 27 -6.53 0.26 -0.35
C PHE A 27 -7.23 -0.13 0.96
N LEU A 28 -6.57 -0.90 1.81
CA LEU A 28 -7.11 -1.29 3.11
C LEU A 28 -7.36 -0.08 4.02
N LYS A 29 -6.54 0.98 3.90
CA LYS A 29 -6.71 2.23 4.65
C LYS A 29 -7.87 3.09 4.10
N LEU A 30 -7.96 3.20 2.77
CA LEU A 30 -8.91 4.11 2.12
C LEU A 30 -10.33 3.56 2.05
N THR A 31 -10.49 2.24 2.01
CA THR A 31 -11.82 1.64 1.90
C THR A 31 -12.50 1.50 3.26
N PRO A 32 -13.84 1.63 3.32
CA PRO A 32 -14.56 1.61 4.59
C PRO A 32 -14.76 0.19 5.16
N TYR A 33 -14.17 -0.85 4.55
CA TYR A 33 -14.52 -2.25 4.85
C TYR A 33 -14.20 -2.61 6.30
N ALA A 34 -13.02 -2.23 6.81
CA ALA A 34 -12.58 -2.56 8.17
C ALA A 34 -13.49 -1.88 9.19
N LYS A 35 -13.84 -0.61 8.94
CA LYS A 35 -14.78 0.16 9.75
C LYS A 35 -16.19 -0.47 9.73
N GLN A 36 -16.69 -0.85 8.56
CA GLN A 36 -18.01 -1.48 8.40
C GLN A 36 -18.08 -2.85 9.10
N ALA A 37 -16.98 -3.59 9.10
CA ALA A 37 -16.86 -4.88 9.78
C ALA A 37 -16.47 -4.77 11.26
N ASN A 38 -16.32 -3.56 11.82
CA ASN A 38 -15.80 -3.30 13.18
C ASN A 38 -14.48 -4.02 13.47
N MET A 39 -13.59 -4.08 12.48
CA MET A 39 -12.27 -4.69 12.61
C MET A 39 -11.24 -3.67 13.09
N SER A 40 -10.37 -4.08 14.03
CA SER A 40 -9.14 -3.33 14.34
C SER A 40 -8.09 -3.50 13.25
N ASP A 41 -7.10 -2.62 13.22
CA ASP A 41 -5.96 -2.70 12.30
C ASP A 41 -5.20 -4.04 12.46
N GLU A 42 -5.08 -4.55 13.68
CA GLU A 42 -4.45 -5.86 13.96
C GLU A 42 -5.24 -7.02 13.35
N GLN A 43 -6.57 -6.98 13.43
CA GLN A 43 -7.43 -8.00 12.83
C GLN A 43 -7.35 -7.96 11.30
N VAL A 44 -7.25 -6.76 10.72
CA VAL A 44 -6.98 -6.58 9.28
C VAL A 44 -5.65 -7.22 8.92
N TYR A 45 -4.56 -6.87 9.62
CA TYR A 45 -3.23 -7.42 9.32
C TYR A 45 -3.16 -8.93 9.49
N ALA A 46 -3.79 -9.50 10.52
CA ALA A 46 -3.85 -10.94 10.71
C ALA A 46 -4.59 -11.65 9.56
N GLY A 47 -5.70 -11.07 9.08
CA GLY A 47 -6.43 -11.59 7.94
C GLY A 47 -5.61 -11.56 6.64
N VAL A 48 -4.89 -10.46 6.41
CA VAL A 48 -3.99 -10.32 5.26
C VAL A 48 -2.83 -11.30 5.33
N GLU A 49 -2.18 -11.45 6.49
CA GLU A 49 -1.08 -12.41 6.65
C GLU A 49 -1.54 -13.84 6.38
N LYS A 50 -2.72 -14.22 6.89
CA LYS A 50 -3.34 -15.53 6.58
C LYS A 50 -3.54 -15.73 5.08
N ALA A 51 -4.00 -14.71 4.36
CA ALA A 51 -4.17 -14.76 2.91
C ALA A 51 -2.82 -14.88 2.19
N LEU A 52 -1.81 -14.10 2.58
CA LEU A 52 -0.45 -14.18 2.02
C LEU A 52 0.16 -15.56 2.24
N ARG A 53 0.03 -16.14 3.44
CA ARG A 53 0.52 -17.50 3.72
C ARG A 53 -0.17 -18.54 2.84
N LYS A 54 -1.49 -18.40 2.60
CA LYS A 54 -2.24 -19.28 1.69
C LYS A 54 -1.72 -19.22 0.26
N TYR A 55 -1.44 -18.04 -0.29
CA TYR A 55 -1.04 -17.88 -1.70
C TYR A 55 0.48 -18.00 -1.93
N PHE A 56 1.29 -17.59 -0.96
CA PHE A 56 2.75 -17.43 -1.11
C PHE A 56 3.57 -18.26 -0.12
N GLY A 57 2.96 -19.01 0.82
CA GLY A 57 3.70 -19.74 1.86
C GLY A 57 4.76 -20.71 1.31
N ARG A 58 4.54 -21.28 0.13
CA ARG A 58 5.53 -22.14 -0.56
C ARG A 58 6.80 -21.40 -1.02
N ARG A 59 6.77 -20.06 -1.07
CA ARG A 59 7.92 -19.22 -1.46
C ARG A 59 8.81 -18.83 -0.27
N GLY A 60 8.49 -19.30 0.93
CA GLY A 60 9.29 -19.11 2.13
C GLY A 60 8.88 -17.89 2.97
N GLU A 61 9.35 -17.88 4.22
CA GLU A 61 8.94 -16.90 5.23
C GLU A 61 9.37 -15.47 4.85
N ARG A 62 10.55 -15.32 4.24
CA ARG A 62 11.05 -14.00 3.81
C ARG A 62 10.06 -13.29 2.88
N VAL A 63 9.46 -14.02 1.95
CA VAL A 63 8.46 -13.45 1.03
C VAL A 63 7.24 -12.96 1.81
N ILE A 64 6.76 -13.71 2.80
CA ILE A 64 5.63 -13.29 3.63
C ILE A 64 5.97 -11.98 4.38
N GLN A 65 7.16 -11.90 4.97
CA GLN A 65 7.59 -10.73 5.74
C GLN A 65 7.79 -9.48 4.86
N ASP A 66 8.39 -9.64 3.68
CA ASP A 66 8.57 -8.53 2.72
C ASP A 66 7.19 -7.99 2.27
N ASN A 67 6.24 -8.88 1.96
CA ASN A 67 4.88 -8.48 1.59
C ASN A 67 4.17 -7.76 2.74
N MET A 68 4.22 -8.31 3.96
CA MET A 68 3.64 -7.69 5.14
C MET A 68 4.24 -6.31 5.43
N THR A 69 5.55 -6.15 5.21
CA THR A 69 6.23 -4.85 5.35
C THR A 69 5.70 -3.85 4.32
N CYS A 70 5.59 -4.24 3.05
CA CYS A 70 5.01 -3.40 2.00
C CYS A 70 3.57 -2.96 2.33
N ILE A 71 2.72 -3.87 2.81
CA ILE A 71 1.34 -3.57 3.21
C ILE A 71 1.30 -2.56 4.36
N LYS A 72 2.05 -2.81 5.44
CA LYS A 72 2.08 -1.91 6.62
C LYS A 72 2.57 -0.50 6.24
N ARG A 73 3.62 -0.42 5.42
CA ARG A 73 4.14 0.88 4.94
C ARG A 73 3.16 1.56 3.99
N GLY A 74 2.52 0.81 3.10
CA GLY A 74 1.45 1.33 2.24
C GLY A 74 0.24 1.87 3.00
N TYR A 75 -0.10 1.24 4.14
CA TYR A 75 -1.19 1.67 5.03
C TYR A 75 -0.83 2.92 5.84
N ASN A 76 0.40 2.99 6.37
CA ASN A 76 0.81 4.03 7.33
C ASN A 76 1.48 5.26 6.70
N GLU A 77 2.21 5.12 5.60
CA GLU A 77 2.99 6.21 4.98
C GLU A 77 2.22 6.97 3.91
N MET A 78 0.93 6.68 3.73
CA MET A 78 0.13 7.37 2.75
C MET A 78 -0.15 8.81 3.18
N GLN A 79 -0.20 9.72 2.21
CA GLN A 79 -0.51 11.12 2.43
C GLN A 79 -1.64 11.54 1.51
N GLU A 80 -2.59 12.28 2.08
CA GLU A 80 -3.60 12.97 1.30
C GLU A 80 -2.95 14.13 0.54
N ILE A 81 -3.30 14.27 -0.73
CA ILE A 81 -3.00 15.48 -1.50
C ILE A 81 -4.23 16.38 -1.39
N PRO A 82 -4.15 17.52 -0.67
CA PRO A 82 -5.28 18.42 -0.48
C PRO A 82 -5.80 18.96 -1.81
N ARG A 83 -7.11 19.20 -1.87
CA ARG A 83 -7.79 19.66 -3.09
C ARG A 83 -7.27 21.02 -3.55
N GLU A 84 -6.87 21.86 -2.62
CA GLU A 84 -6.31 23.18 -2.86
C GLU A 84 -5.01 23.09 -3.65
N ILE A 85 -4.17 22.08 -3.37
CA ILE A 85 -2.92 21.82 -4.11
C ILE A 85 -3.25 21.37 -5.53
N ILE A 86 -4.24 20.49 -5.70
CA ILE A 86 -4.66 19.99 -7.03
C ILE A 86 -5.19 21.14 -7.90
N GLN A 87 -5.87 22.12 -7.29
CA GLN A 87 -6.48 23.24 -8.01
C GLN A 87 -5.51 24.39 -8.30
N ALA A 88 -4.42 24.53 -7.53
CA ALA A 88 -3.44 25.60 -7.72
C ALA A 88 -2.78 25.57 -9.11
N ASP A 89 -2.51 24.39 -9.66
CA ASP A 89 -1.90 24.23 -10.99
C ASP A 89 -2.90 24.49 -12.15
N ALA A 90 -4.20 24.26 -11.92
CA ALA A 90 -5.23 24.53 -12.93
C ALA A 90 -5.42 26.03 -13.18
N ILE A 91 -5.20 26.86 -12.14
CA ILE A 91 -5.30 28.32 -12.23
C ILE A 91 -4.06 28.90 -12.92
N GLY A 92 -2.87 28.33 -12.68
CA GLY A 92 -1.63 28.72 -13.35
C GLY A 92 -1.66 28.47 -14.86
N ALA A 93 -2.20 27.33 -15.30
CA ALA A 93 -2.31 26.99 -16.72
C ALA A 93 -3.37 27.84 -17.47
N ALA A 94 -4.48 28.19 -16.81
CA ALA A 94 -5.55 29.01 -17.38
C ALA A 94 -5.21 30.51 -17.45
N ALA A 95 -4.31 31.02 -16.59
CA ALA A 95 -3.85 32.41 -16.61
C ALA A 95 -2.76 32.69 -17.67
N SER A 96 -2.20 31.63 -18.27
CA SER A 96 -1.18 31.68 -19.32
C SER A 96 -1.69 31.38 -20.74
N ALA A 97 -3.01 31.23 -20.92
CA ALA A 97 -3.67 30.97 -22.20
C ALA A 97 -4.60 32.14 -22.56
#